data_AF-A0A1I2UUY0-F1
#
_entry.id   AF-A0A1I2UUY0-F1
#
_cell.length_a   1.000
_cell.length_b   1.000
_cell.length_c   1.000
_cell.angle_alpha   90.00
_cell.angle_beta   90.00
_cell.angle_gamma   90.00
#
_symmetry.space_group_name_H-M   'P 1'
#
loop_
_entity.id
_entity.type
_entity.pdbx_description
1 polymer ?
#
loop_
_entity_poly.entity_id
_entity_poly.type
_entity_poly.pdbx_seq_one_letter_code
_entity_poly.pdbx_strand_id
1 'polypeptide(L)'
;MTYQEKIKEAFQSLEEARIQVFTALVNVAMHSEFKDVDELFEEGEQFSFRSSDFDHATDPNIQSLQYAVKAIEIAEDEMLGWNGANNLDLHDKG
;
A
#
# COMPACT_ATOMS: atom_id res chain seq x y z
N MET A 1 -28.34 -4.89 2.11
CA MET A 1 -26.94 -4.96 1.72
C MET A 1 -26.76 -6.09 0.74
N THR A 2 -26.28 -5.81 -0.47
CA THR A 2 -26.04 -6.79 -1.52
C THR A 2 -24.63 -7.38 -1.41
N TYR A 3 -24.40 -8.50 -2.10
CA TYR A 3 -23.05 -9.06 -2.21
C TYR A 3 -22.07 -8.06 -2.83
N GLN A 4 -22.51 -7.31 -3.86
CA GLN A 4 -21.69 -6.29 -4.52
C GLN A 4 -21.29 -5.15 -3.58
N GLU A 5 -22.22 -4.68 -2.73
CA GLU A 5 -21.92 -3.68 -1.70
C GLU A 5 -20.86 -4.20 -0.71
N LYS A 6 -20.95 -5.48 -0.31
CA LYS A 6 -19.92 -6.10 0.54
C LYS A 6 -18.57 -6.28 -0.14
N ILE A 7 -18.54 -6.53 -1.44
CA ILE A 7 -17.29 -6.53 -2.20
C ILE A 7 -16.67 -5.13 -2.24
N LYS A 8 -17.45 -4.07 -2.46
CA LYS A 8 -16.95 -2.68 -2.42
C LYS A 8 -16.36 -2.31 -1.06
N GLU A 9 -17.06 -2.64 0.03
CA GLU A 9 -16.53 -2.44 1.40
C GLU A 9 -15.21 -3.20 1.63
N ALA A 10 -15.09 -4.41 1.08
CA ALA A 10 -13.86 -5.19 1.17
C ALA A 10 -12.71 -4.55 0.38
N PHE A 11 -12.95 -4.03 -0.83
CA PHE A 11 -11.96 -3.24 -1.56
C PHE A 11 -11.49 -2.02 -0.78
N GLN A 12 -12.42 -1.26 -0.21
CA GLN A 12 -12.08 -0.11 0.61
C GLN A 12 -11.23 -0.51 1.83
N SER A 13 -11.57 -1.63 2.47
CA SER A 13 -10.80 -2.16 3.60
C SER A 13 -9.37 -2.56 3.18
N LEU A 14 -9.20 -3.16 1.99
CA LEU A 14 -7.88 -3.50 1.45
C LEU A 14 -7.08 -2.24 1.11
N GLU A 15 -7.69 -1.23 0.50
CA GLU A 15 -7.02 0.03 0.16
C GLU A 15 -6.54 0.75 1.44
N GLU A 16 -7.39 0.85 2.46
CA GLU A 16 -7.05 1.45 3.75
C GLU A 16 -5.92 0.67 4.44
N ALA A 17 -5.99 -0.66 4.44
CA ALA A 17 -4.93 -1.51 4.98
C ALA A 17 -3.61 -1.34 4.23
N ARG A 18 -3.64 -1.27 2.89
CA ARG A 18 -2.46 -1.04 2.05
C ARG A 18 -1.80 0.28 2.40
N ILE A 19 -2.58 1.37 2.53
CA ILE A 19 -2.07 2.68 2.91
C ILE A 19 -1.38 2.62 4.28
N GLN A 20 -2.03 2.02 5.28
CA GLN A 20 -1.48 1.92 6.64
C GLN A 20 -0.18 1.11 6.69
N VAL A 21 -0.15 -0.05 6.03
CA VAL A 21 1.03 -0.92 5.98
C VAL A 21 2.16 -0.25 5.19
N PHE A 22 1.85 0.44 4.09
CA PHE A 22 2.84 1.17 3.31
C PHE A 22 3.42 2.37 4.08
N THR A 23 2.61 3.11 4.84
CA THR A 23 3.11 4.15 5.74
C THR A 23 4.02 3.56 6.82
N ALA A 24 3.67 2.41 7.40
CA ALA A 24 4.54 1.73 8.36
C ALA A 24 5.87 1.29 7.72
N LEU A 25 5.83 0.76 6.49
CA LEU A 25 7.01 0.40 5.70
C LEU A 25 7.96 1.59 5.53
N VAL A 26 7.44 2.72 5.05
CA VAL A 26 8.22 3.96 4.87
C VAL A 26 8.82 4.41 6.19
N ASN A 27 8.03 4.47 7.27
CA ASN A 27 8.52 4.94 8.56
C ASN A 27 9.65 4.05 9.11
N VAL A 28 9.51 2.72 9.03
CA VAL A 28 10.56 1.79 9.47
C VAL A 28 11.82 1.98 8.62
N ALA A 29 11.68 2.06 7.30
CA ALA A 29 12.79 2.25 6.39
C ALA A 29 13.56 3.54 6.66
N MET A 30 12.84 4.66 6.86
CA MET A 30 13.44 5.97 7.17
C MET A 30 14.14 6.01 8.52
N HIS A 31 13.77 5.15 9.47
CA HIS A 31 14.45 5.05 10.76
C HIS A 31 15.56 3.98 10.79
N SER A 32 15.80 3.27 9.67
CA SER A 32 16.87 2.27 9.55
C SER A 32 17.71 2.49 8.29
N GLU A 33 17.46 1.72 7.23
CA GLU A 33 18.31 1.64 6.03
C GLU A 33 18.28 2.91 5.17
N PHE A 34 17.25 3.73 5.31
CA PHE A 34 17.04 4.96 4.56
C PHE A 34 17.19 6.19 5.47
N LYS A 35 17.84 6.04 6.62
CA LYS A 35 18.05 7.16 7.54
C LYS A 35 18.82 8.31 6.89
N ASP A 36 19.83 7.99 6.07
CA ASP A 36 20.60 9.01 5.35
C ASP A 36 19.73 9.77 4.34
N VAL A 37 18.64 9.15 3.86
CA VAL A 37 17.67 9.78 2.96
C VAL A 37 16.76 10.75 3.73
N ASP A 38 16.42 10.46 5.00
CA ASP A 38 15.72 11.40 5.90
C ASP A 38 16.53 12.68 6.13
N GLU A 39 17.85 12.54 6.25
CA GLU A 39 18.77 13.67 6.46
C GLU A 39 19.02 14.51 5.19
N LEU A 40 18.65 14.00 4.01
CA LEU A 40 18.85 14.65 2.71
C LEU A 40 17.64 15.44 2.19
N PHE A 41 16.44 15.18 2.72
CA PHE A 41 15.23 15.90 2.31
C PHE A 41 15.05 17.20 3.10
N GLU A 42 14.80 18.30 2.38
CA GLU A 42 14.47 19.56 3.03
C GLU A 42 13.05 19.53 3.61
N GLU A 43 12.84 20.20 4.75
CA GLU A 43 11.51 20.36 5.33
C GLU A 43 10.53 20.96 4.30
N GLY A 44 9.51 20.19 3.91
CA GLY A 44 8.51 20.58 2.92
C GLY A 44 8.68 19.94 1.54
N GLU A 45 9.75 19.16 1.32
CA GLU A 45 9.93 18.39 0.10
C GLU A 45 8.98 17.17 0.08
N GLN A 46 8.18 17.02 -1.00
CA GLN A 46 7.32 15.86 -1.19
C GLN A 46 8.10 14.73 -1.86
N PHE A 47 8.33 13.66 -1.13
CA PHE A 47 8.87 12.42 -1.69
C PHE A 47 7.78 11.35 -1.76
N SER A 48 7.69 10.67 -2.91
CA SER A 48 6.76 9.57 -3.12
C SER A 48 7.53 8.28 -3.26
N PHE A 49 7.43 7.42 -2.26
CA PHE A 49 7.97 6.06 -2.32
C PHE A 49 7.12 5.17 -3.21
N ARG A 50 7.77 4.22 -3.88
CA ARG A 50 7.17 3.08 -4.57
C ARG A 50 7.57 1.80 -3.85
N SER A 51 6.75 0.75 -3.97
CA SER A 51 7.06 -0.58 -3.42
C SER A 51 8.44 -1.09 -3.89
N SER A 52 8.84 -0.78 -5.13
CA SER A 52 10.15 -1.13 -5.70
C SER A 52 11.35 -0.51 -4.99
N ASP A 53 11.16 0.62 -4.30
CA ASP A 53 12.25 1.32 -3.63
C ASP A 53 12.83 0.50 -2.47
N PHE A 54 12.09 -0.52 -2.00
CA PHE A 54 12.45 -1.41 -0.91
C PHE A 54 12.95 -2.79 -1.37
N ASP A 55 13.05 -3.07 -2.68
CA ASP A 55 13.39 -4.40 -3.21
C ASP A 55 14.79 -4.91 -2.80
N HIS A 56 15.68 -3.99 -2.41
CA HIS A 56 17.04 -4.30 -1.94
C HIS A 56 17.21 -4.15 -0.43
N ALA A 57 16.12 -3.93 0.30
CA ALA A 57 16.18 -3.79 1.74
C ALA A 57 16.67 -5.09 2.40
N THR A 58 17.54 -4.97 3.40
CA THR A 58 18.09 -6.12 4.15
C THR A 58 17.44 -6.31 5.51
N ASP A 59 16.76 -5.29 6.03
CA ASP A 59 16.02 -5.31 7.29
C ASP A 59 14.81 -6.25 7.16
N PRO A 60 14.73 -7.31 7.98
CA PRO A 60 13.63 -8.26 7.94
C PRO A 60 12.24 -7.63 8.16
N ASN A 61 12.16 -6.51 8.89
CA ASN A 61 10.90 -5.80 9.11
C ASN A 61 10.44 -5.07 7.85
N ILE A 62 11.37 -4.41 7.14
CA ILE A 62 11.08 -3.77 5.84
C ILE A 62 10.62 -4.85 4.85
N GLN A 63 11.35 -5.96 4.76
CA GLN A 63 10.97 -7.08 3.88
C GLN A 63 9.58 -7.64 4.20
N SER A 64 9.26 -7.80 5.49
CA SER A 64 7.96 -8.31 5.93
C SER A 64 6.81 -7.35 5.60
N LEU A 65 7.02 -6.05 5.81
CA LEU A 65 6.04 -5.02 5.46
C LEU A 65 5.87 -4.90 3.94
N GLN A 66 6.96 -4.97 3.18
CA GLN A 66 6.92 -4.98 1.72
C GLN A 66 6.14 -6.18 1.19
N TYR A 67 6.36 -7.37 1.77
CA TYR A 67 5.59 -8.56 1.46
C TYR A 67 4.09 -8.37 1.72
N ALA A 68 3.72 -7.77 2.86
CA ALA A 68 2.32 -7.51 3.18
C ALA A 68 1.65 -6.55 2.21
N VAL A 69 2.34 -5.47 1.79
CA VAL A 69 1.84 -4.55 0.75
C VAL A 69 1.59 -5.31 -0.56
N LYS A 70 2.59 -6.07 -1.04
CA LYS A 70 2.48 -6.86 -2.28
C LYS A 70 1.33 -7.88 -2.19
N ALA A 71 1.13 -8.51 -1.04
CA ALA A 71 0.03 -9.47 -0.84
C ALA A 71 -1.35 -8.79 -0.90
N ILE A 72 -1.49 -7.56 -0.39
CA ILE A 72 -2.73 -6.79 -0.50
C ILE A 72 -2.98 -6.39 -1.96
N GLU A 73 -1.97 -5.89 -2.67
CA GLU A 73 -2.07 -5.53 -4.10
C GLU A 73 -2.51 -6.73 -4.95
N ILE A 74 -1.92 -7.91 -4.72
CA ILE A 74 -2.32 -9.16 -5.40
C ILE A 74 -3.78 -9.51 -5.09
N ALA A 75 -4.22 -9.39 -3.83
CA ALA A 75 -5.61 -9.68 -3.47
C ALA A 75 -6.59 -8.70 -4.12
N GLU A 76 -6.25 -7.42 -4.20
CA GLU A 76 -7.04 -6.41 -4.92
C GLU A 76 -7.15 -6.75 -6.41
N ASP A 77 -6.04 -7.11 -7.06
CA ASP A 77 -6.01 -7.50 -8.48
C ASP A 77 -6.85 -8.76 -8.75
N GLU A 78 -6.75 -9.78 -7.89
CA GLU A 78 -7.56 -11.00 -7.97
C GLU A 78 -9.05 -10.71 -7.81
N MET A 79 -9.41 -9.92 -6.78
CA MET A 79 -10.78 -9.50 -6.56
C MET A 79 -11.31 -8.68 -7.74
N LEU A 80 -10.49 -7.82 -8.34
CA LEU A 80 -10.87 -7.02 -9.49
C LEU A 80 -11.11 -7.92 -10.70
N GLY A 81 -10.25 -8.93 -10.90
CA GLY A 81 -10.38 -9.95 -11.93
C GLY A 81 -11.69 -10.74 -11.83
N TRP A 82 -12.13 -11.10 -10.63
CA TRP A 82 -13.38 -11.85 -10.43
C TRP A 82 -14.64 -11.00 -10.54
N ASN A 83 -14.57 -9.72 -10.16
CA ASN A 83 -15.74 -8.86 -10.09
C ASN A 83 -15.92 -7.97 -11.32
N GLY A 84 -14.87 -7.75 -12.11
CA GLY A 84 -14.85 -6.91 -13.30
C GLY A 84 -14.78 -5.41 -12.96
N ALA A 85 -13.89 -4.69 -13.64
CA ALA A 85 -13.61 -3.27 -13.36
C ALA A 85 -14.85 -2.34 -13.45
N ASN A 86 -15.82 -2.66 -14.30
CA ASN A 86 -17.03 -1.85 -14.49
C ASN A 86 -18.13 -2.07 -13.45
N ASN A 87 -18.10 -3.16 -12.68
CA ASN A 87 -19.20 -3.51 -11.77
C ASN A 87 -19.06 -2.86 -10.39
N LEU A 88 -17.87 -2.34 -10.07
CA LEU A 88 -17.54 -1.93 -8.71
C LEU A 88 -17.61 -0.42 -8.50
N ASP A 89 -17.67 0.39 -9.56
CA ASP A 89 -17.72 1.86 -9.53
C ASP A 89 -16.96 2.44 -8.33
N LEU A 90 -15.66 2.14 -8.26
CA LEU A 90 -14.78 2.38 -7.10
C LEU A 90 -14.42 3.87 -6.93
N HIS A 91 -15.11 4.77 -7.64
CA HIS A 91 -14.81 6.20 -7.70
C HIS A 91 -15.81 7.09 -6.97
N ASP A 92 -16.79 6.54 -6.26
CA ASP A 92 -17.78 7.35 -5.53
C ASP A 92 -17.19 7.88 -4.22
N LYS A 93 -16.34 8.91 -4.35
CA LYS A 93 -15.93 9.78 -3.23
C LYS A 93 -17.03 10.81 -3.00
N GLY A 94 -17.96 10.48 -2.11
CA GLY A 94 -18.86 11.44 -1.47
C GLY A 94 -18.14 12.33 -0.46
#